data_AF-X1DH15-F1
#
_entry.id   AF-X1DH15-F1
#
_cell.length_a   1.000
_cell.length_b   1.000
_cell.length_c   1.000
_cell.angle_alpha   90.00
_cell.angle_beta   90.00
_cell.angle_gamma   90.00
#
_symmetry.space_group_name_H-M   'P 1'
#
loop_
_entity.id
_entity.type
_entity.pdbx_description
1 polymer ?
#
loop_
_entity_poly.entity_id
_entity_poly.type
_entity_poly.pdbx_seq_one_letter_code
_entity_poly.pdbx_strand_id
1 'polypeptide(L)'
;MALINYASREINSKIVYYGPGLGGKTTNIKYVYTKLQPTLKGRLISLATELDRTLFFDFLPVDIGTIRGFKTRFHLYTVPGQVFYNASRKLILKGVDGLVFVADSQIERFDENIESFDNMLDNLRSYNMVLDKIPL
;
A
#
# COMPACT_ATOMS: atom_id res chain seq x y z
N MET A 1 -3.07 -12.07 5.36
CA MET A 1 -4.08 -13.01 4.82
C MET A 1 -5.37 -12.24 4.70
N ALA A 2 -5.96 -12.26 3.50
CA ALA A 2 -7.07 -11.37 3.14
C ALA A 2 -8.25 -11.51 4.11
N LEU A 3 -8.90 -10.39 4.41
CA LEU A 3 -10.04 -10.35 5.31
C LEU A 3 -11.30 -10.80 4.57
N ILE A 4 -11.83 -11.96 4.95
CA ILE A 4 -13.06 -12.54 4.38
C ILE A 4 -14.24 -12.18 5.28
N ASN A 5 -15.13 -11.32 4.77
CA ASN A 5 -16.41 -11.02 5.42
C ASN A 5 -17.49 -11.93 4.84
N TYR A 6 -17.92 -12.93 5.61
CA TYR A 6 -18.95 -13.88 5.20
C TYR A 6 -20.35 -13.26 5.17
N ALA A 7 -20.64 -12.28 6.04
CA ALA A 7 -21.94 -11.62 6.10
C ALA A 7 -22.19 -10.76 4.86
N SER A 8 -21.18 -10.00 4.41
CA SER A 8 -21.26 -9.20 3.17
C SER A 8 -20.85 -9.97 1.90
N ARG A 9 -20.31 -11.19 2.04
CA ARG A 9 -19.67 -11.97 0.96
C ARG A 9 -18.59 -11.19 0.23
N GLU A 10 -17.66 -10.62 0.99
CA GLU A 10 -16.54 -9.84 0.45
C GLU A 10 -15.18 -10.40 0.89
N ILE A 11 -14.23 -10.42 -0.04
CA ILE A 11 -12.81 -10.69 0.21
C ILE A 11 -12.08 -9.37 0.04
N ASN A 12 -11.43 -8.89 1.10
CA ASN A 12 -10.68 -7.64 1.09
C ASN A 12 -9.18 -7.95 1.16
N SER A 13 -8.42 -7.53 0.15
CA SER A 13 -6.97 -7.72 0.10
C SER A 13 -6.26 -6.38 0.18
N LYS A 14 -5.33 -6.23 1.11
CA LYS A 14 -4.58 -4.99 1.34
C LYS A 14 -3.23 -5.03 0.61
N ILE A 15 -3.05 -4.13 -0.35
CA ILE A 15 -1.78 -3.96 -1.09
C ILE A 15 -1.12 -2.65 -0.69
N VAL A 16 0.14 -2.71 -0.28
CA VAL A 16 0.89 -1.53 0.17
C VAL A 16 2.03 -1.22 -0.80
N TYR A 17 1.99 -0.02 -1.39
CA TYR A 17 3.10 0.56 -2.13
C TYR A 17 4.10 1.15 -1.13
N TYR A 18 5.32 0.62 -1.15
CA TYR A 18 6.44 0.98 -0.28
C TYR A 18 7.64 1.44 -1.12
N GLY A 19 8.64 2.09 -0.52
CA GLY A 19 9.79 2.66 -1.25
C GLY A 19 10.16 4.07 -0.77
N PRO A 20 11.29 4.64 -1.23
CA PRO A 20 11.80 5.93 -0.76
C PRO A 20 10.87 7.10 -1.07
N GLY A 21 11.12 8.24 -0.40
CA GLY A 21 10.41 9.49 -0.67
C GLY A 21 10.49 9.87 -2.15
N LEU A 22 9.42 10.47 -2.69
CA LEU A 22 9.35 10.96 -4.08
C LEU A 22 9.56 9.92 -5.21
N GLY A 23 9.83 8.65 -4.91
CA GLY A 23 10.04 7.59 -5.92
C GLY A 23 8.81 7.15 -6.73
N GLY A 24 7.70 7.90 -6.72
CA GLY A 24 6.57 7.63 -7.63
C GLY A 24 5.46 6.70 -7.13
N LYS A 25 5.40 6.36 -5.82
CA LYS A 25 4.30 5.57 -5.23
C LYS A 25 2.92 6.18 -5.47
N THR A 26 2.75 7.47 -5.13
CA THR A 26 1.49 8.20 -5.35
C THR A 26 1.14 8.31 -6.83
N THR A 27 2.15 8.46 -7.70
CA THR A 27 1.96 8.46 -9.16
C THR A 27 1.37 7.14 -9.64
N ASN A 28 1.85 6.00 -9.12
CA ASN A 28 1.30 4.68 -9.43
C ASN A 28 -0.18 4.58 -9.06
N ILE A 29 -0.55 4.91 -7.82
CA ILE A 29 -1.95 4.78 -7.37
C ILE A 29 -2.87 5.72 -8.15
N LYS A 30 -2.45 6.97 -8.39
CA LYS A 30 -3.21 7.91 -9.23
C LYS A 30 -3.36 7.40 -10.66
N TYR A 31 -2.32 6.84 -11.24
CA TYR A 31 -2.38 6.28 -12.59
C TYR A 31 -3.37 5.12 -12.67
N VAL A 32 -3.28 4.14 -11.76
CA VAL A 32 -4.24 3.03 -11.64
C VAL A 32 -5.67 3.57 -11.50
N TYR A 33 -5.87 4.55 -10.60
CA TYR A 33 -7.17 5.20 -10.42
C TYR A 33 -7.72 5.80 -11.72
N THR A 34 -6.89 6.49 -12.50
CA THR A 34 -7.35 7.09 -13.78
C THR A 34 -7.72 6.06 -14.84
N LYS A 35 -7.08 4.89 -14.84
CA LYS A 35 -7.29 3.84 -15.85
C LYS A 35 -8.45 2.89 -15.54
N LEU A 36 -8.88 2.82 -14.28
CA LEU A 36 -10.02 1.99 -13.90
C LEU A 36 -11.36 2.59 -14.38
N GLN A 37 -12.26 1.70 -14.80
CA GLN A 37 -13.65 2.06 -15.10
C GLN A 37 -14.32 2.66 -13.86
N PRO A 38 -15.13 3.74 -13.99
CA PRO A 38 -15.80 4.38 -12.86
C PRO A 38 -16.63 3.44 -11.99
N THR A 39 -17.18 2.37 -12.57
CA THR A 39 -17.97 1.33 -11.88
C THR A 39 -17.13 0.43 -10.97
N LEU A 40 -15.84 0.29 -11.25
CA LEU A 40 -14.92 -0.62 -10.54
C LEU A 40 -14.10 0.07 -9.45
N LYS A 41 -14.11 1.41 -9.41
CA LYS A 41 -13.31 2.21 -8.47
C LYS A 41 -14.19 2.98 -7.49
N GLY A 42 -13.86 2.90 -6.20
CA GLY A 42 -14.38 3.83 -5.20
C GLY A 42 -13.72 5.22 -5.30
N ARG A 43 -14.08 6.13 -4.39
CA ARG A 43 -13.41 7.43 -4.29
C ARG A 43 -11.95 7.26 -3.87
N LEU A 44 -11.05 7.94 -4.56
CA LEU A 44 -9.69 8.15 -4.08
C LEU A 44 -9.75 9.06 -2.85
N ILE A 45 -9.48 8.51 -1.68
CA ILE A 45 -9.42 9.28 -0.43
C ILE A 45 -7.95 9.56 -0.15
N SER A 46 -7.61 10.80 0.17
CA SER A 46 -6.31 11.18 0.71
C SER A 46 -6.57 11.88 2.05
N LEU A 47 -6.19 11.28 3.18
CA LEU A 47 -6.21 11.97 4.49
C LEU A 47 -4.89 12.74 4.65
N ALA A 48 -4.98 13.94 5.21
CA ALA A 48 -3.83 14.70 5.69
C ALA A 48 -4.20 15.21 7.09
N THR A 49 -3.47 14.81 8.11
CA THR A 49 -3.65 15.33 9.47
C THR A 49 -2.92 16.66 9.63
N GLU A 50 -3.53 17.64 10.30
CA GLU A 50 -3.01 19.02 10.41
C GLU A 50 -1.67 19.13 11.15
N LEU A 51 -1.41 18.26 12.12
CA LEU A 51 -0.21 18.32 12.95
C LEU A 51 1.03 17.75 12.26
N ASP A 52 0.84 16.99 11.19
CA ASP A 52 1.91 16.19 10.63
C ASP A 52 1.43 15.67 9.27
N ARG A 53 2.06 16.09 8.17
CA ARG A 53 1.78 15.76 6.75
C ARG A 53 1.96 14.25 6.42
N THR A 54 1.39 13.37 7.24
CA THR A 54 2.00 12.10 7.68
C THR A 54 1.10 10.89 7.44
N LEU A 55 -0.08 11.09 6.86
CA LEU A 55 -1.08 10.05 6.67
C LEU A 55 -1.79 10.11 5.30
N PHE A 56 -1.04 10.36 4.24
CA PHE A 56 -1.52 10.14 2.87
C PHE A 56 -1.67 8.63 2.62
N PHE A 57 -2.82 8.07 2.96
CA PHE A 57 -3.26 6.82 2.36
C PHE A 57 -4.08 7.19 1.12
N ASP A 58 -3.71 6.65 -0.04
CA ASP A 58 -4.56 6.69 -1.22
C ASP A 58 -5.39 5.40 -1.22
N PHE A 59 -6.64 5.48 -0.77
CA PHE A 59 -7.53 4.31 -0.76
C PHE A 59 -8.25 4.19 -2.09
N LEU A 60 -8.03 3.06 -2.75
CA LEU A 60 -8.73 2.71 -3.98
C LEU A 60 -9.27 1.29 -3.84
N PRO A 61 -10.58 1.13 -3.61
CA PRO A 61 -11.19 -0.17 -3.67
C PRO A 61 -11.39 -0.55 -5.15
N VAL A 62 -10.72 -1.61 -5.59
CA VAL A 62 -10.90 -2.16 -6.95
C VAL A 62 -11.75 -3.41 -6.88
N ASP A 63 -12.94 -3.36 -7.47
CA ASP A 63 -13.75 -4.57 -7.69
C ASP A 63 -13.17 -5.32 -8.90
N ILE A 64 -12.61 -6.50 -8.66
CA ILE A 64 -12.06 -7.37 -9.70
C ILE A 64 -13.04 -8.47 -10.11
N GLY A 65 -14.27 -8.43 -9.59
CA GLY A 65 -15.32 -9.41 -9.84
C GLY A 65 -15.50 -10.38 -8.67
N THR A 66 -16.02 -11.57 -8.99
CA THR A 66 -16.41 -12.56 -7.98
C THR A 66 -15.54 -13.80 -8.02
N ILE A 67 -15.09 -14.24 -6.84
CA ILE A 67 -14.39 -15.50 -6.64
C ILE A 67 -15.28 -16.38 -5.78
N ARG A 68 -15.77 -17.49 -6.35
CA ARG A 68 -16.66 -18.45 -5.64
C ARG A 68 -17.86 -17.78 -4.96
N GLY A 69 -18.44 -16.76 -5.59
CA GLY A 69 -19.59 -16.01 -5.05
C GLY A 69 -19.26 -14.91 -4.04
N PHE A 70 -17.98 -14.65 -3.76
CA PHE A 70 -17.53 -13.49 -2.98
C PHE A 70 -17.05 -12.37 -3.89
N LYS A 71 -17.48 -11.14 -3.62
CA LYS A 71 -16.92 -9.94 -4.28
C LYS A 71 -15.51 -9.71 -3.76
N THR A 72 -14.54 -9.52 -4.66
CA THR A 72 -13.15 -9.30 -4.25
C THR A 72 -12.76 -7.84 -4.45
N ARG A 73 -12.28 -7.23 -3.37
CA ARG A 73 -11.90 -5.82 -3.31
C ARG A 73 -10.44 -5.69 -2.92
N PHE A 74 -9.64 -5.08 -3.80
CA PHE A 74 -8.29 -4.66 -3.43
C PHE A 74 -8.32 -3.30 -2.78
N HIS A 75 -7.62 -3.14 -1.67
CA HIS A 75 -7.37 -1.85 -1.04
C HIS A 75 -5.91 -1.49 -1.27
N LEU A 76 -5.67 -0.55 -2.18
CA LEU A 76 -4.33 0.00 -2.37
C LEU A 76 -4.05 1.02 -1.26
N TYR A 77 -2.81 1.05 -0.78
CA TYR A 77 -2.32 2.01 0.20
C TYR A 77 -0.92 2.46 -0.19
N THR A 78 -0.58 3.71 0.12
CA THR A 78 0.80 4.21 0.12
C THR A 78 1.00 5.04 1.39
N VAL A 79 2.25 5.39 1.68
CA VAL A 79 2.65 6.36 2.70
C VAL A 79 3.72 7.28 2.13
N PRO A 80 3.88 8.52 2.65
CA PRO A 80 5.02 9.35 2.30
C PRO A 80 6.32 8.64 2.69
N GLY A 81 7.28 8.58 1.77
CA GLY A 81 8.52 7.81 1.95
C GLY A 81 9.64 8.55 2.71
N GLN A 82 9.33 9.67 3.36
CA GLN A 82 10.33 10.42 4.14
C GLN A 82 10.64 9.71 5.46
N VAL A 83 11.91 9.69 5.84
CA VAL A 83 12.44 8.92 6.99
C VAL A 83 11.77 9.27 8.32
N PHE A 84 11.35 10.54 8.49
CA PHE A 84 10.66 11.03 9.69
C PHE A 84 9.35 10.28 10.03
N TYR A 85 8.75 9.58 9.07
CA TYR A 85 7.42 8.99 9.21
C TYR A 85 7.42 7.47 9.45
N ASN A 86 8.43 6.93 10.14
CA ASN A 86 8.53 5.49 10.40
C ASN A 86 7.29 4.92 11.13
N ALA A 87 6.68 5.66 12.06
CA ALA A 87 5.47 5.22 12.75
C ALA A 87 4.30 4.96 11.77
N SER A 88 4.09 5.86 10.80
CA SER A 88 3.08 5.67 9.74
C SER A 88 3.45 4.54 8.80
N ARG A 89 4.73 4.44 8.40
CA ARG A 89 5.25 3.36 7.56
C ARG A 89 5.10 1.98 8.20
N LYS A 90 5.24 1.91 9.52
CA LYS A 90 4.95 0.70 10.30
C LYS A 90 3.44 0.44 10.32
N LEU A 91 2.64 1.40 10.75
CA LEU A 91 1.19 1.25 10.89
C LEU A 91 0.52 0.75 9.60
N ILE A 92 0.95 1.25 8.43
CA ILE A 92 0.35 0.87 7.15
C ILE A 92 0.63 -0.59 6.77
N LEU A 93 1.70 -1.21 7.28
CA LEU A 93 2.03 -2.61 7.00
C LEU A 93 1.19 -3.59 7.83
N LYS A 94 0.48 -3.12 8.86
CA LYS A 94 -0.40 -3.97 9.67
C LYS A 94 -1.46 -4.64 8.78
N GLY A 95 -1.48 -5.96 8.77
CA GLY A 95 -2.43 -6.77 7.99
C GLY A 95 -2.25 -6.66 6.47
N VAL A 96 -1.03 -6.39 6.00
CA VAL A 96 -0.73 -6.39 4.56
C VAL A 96 -0.89 -7.79 3.95
N ASP A 97 -1.45 -7.84 2.75
CA ASP A 97 -1.63 -9.07 1.96
C ASP A 97 -0.71 -9.14 0.74
N GLY A 98 -0.21 -7.99 0.28
CA GLY A 98 0.78 -7.87 -0.78
C GLY A 98 1.51 -6.53 -0.73
N LEU A 99 2.73 -6.51 -1.24
CA LEU A 99 3.60 -5.34 -1.28
C LEU A 99 3.91 -4.99 -2.72
N VAL A 100 4.20 -3.72 -2.96
CA VAL A 100 4.85 -3.24 -4.19
C VAL A 100 5.97 -2.32 -3.74
N PHE A 101 7.23 -2.72 -3.95
CA PHE A 101 8.36 -1.85 -3.68
C PHE A 101 8.68 -1.00 -4.92
N VAL A 102 8.50 0.31 -4.79
CA VAL A 102 8.77 1.27 -5.86
C VAL A 102 10.15 1.87 -5.63
N ALA A 103 11.14 1.33 -6.34
CA ALA A 103 12.51 1.84 -6.35
C ALA A 103 12.67 3.01 -7.32
N ASP A 104 13.41 4.05 -6.92
CA ASP A 104 13.80 5.14 -7.81
C ASP A 104 15.05 4.74 -8.59
N SER A 105 15.03 4.88 -9.92
CA SER A 105 16.13 4.47 -10.79
C SER A 105 17.24 5.52 -10.94
N GLN A 106 17.07 6.70 -10.34
CA GLN A 106 18.14 7.71 -10.26
C GLN A 106 19.31 7.16 -9.44
N ILE A 107 20.54 7.34 -9.95
CA ILE A 107 21.74 6.80 -9.30
C ILE A 107 21.94 7.40 -7.91
N GLU A 108 21.57 8.67 -7.74
CA GLU A 108 21.64 9.41 -6.48
C GLU A 108 20.66 8.89 -5.42
N ARG A 109 19.67 8.09 -5.84
CA ARG A 109 18.64 7.51 -4.96
C ARG A 109 18.91 6.06 -4.58
N PHE A 110 20.04 5.48 -5.04
CA PHE A 110 20.35 4.08 -4.78
C PHE A 110 20.42 3.76 -3.28
N ASP A 111 21.12 4.59 -2.50
CA ASP A 111 21.24 4.40 -1.05
C ASP A 111 19.87 4.56 -0.37
N GLU A 112 19.06 5.53 -0.79
CA GLU A 112 17.69 5.71 -0.27
C GLU A 112 16.78 4.51 -0.58
N ASN A 113 16.97 3.83 -1.71
CA ASN A 113 16.25 2.59 -2.02
C ASN A 113 16.61 1.50 -1.00
N ILE A 114 17.91 1.31 -0.73
CA ILE A 114 18.40 0.30 0.22
C ILE A 114 17.85 0.60 1.61
N GLU A 115 18.04 1.81 2.12
CA GLU A 115 17.54 2.22 3.44
C GLU A 115 16.02 2.02 3.57
N SER A 116 15.29 2.34 2.51
CA SER A 116 13.84 2.20 2.47
C SER A 116 13.39 0.75 2.45
N PHE A 117 14.14 -0.13 1.77
CA PHE A 117 13.89 -1.57 1.74
C PHE A 117 14.19 -2.21 3.09
N ASP A 118 15.33 -1.89 3.71
CA ASP A 118 15.68 -2.38 5.04
C ASP A 118 14.66 -1.93 6.10
N ASN A 119 14.22 -0.67 6.02
CA ASN A 119 13.15 -0.17 6.88
C ASN A 119 11.83 -0.94 6.70
N MET A 120 11.51 -1.38 5.47
CA MET A 120 10.34 -2.22 5.20
C MET A 120 10.48 -3.56 5.94
N LEU A 121 11.64 -4.20 5.82
CA LEU A 121 11.92 -5.48 6.46
C LEU A 121 11.81 -5.38 7.98
N ASP A 122 12.39 -4.35 8.58
CA ASP A 122 12.33 -4.14 10.04
C ASP A 122 10.90 -3.89 10.53
N ASN A 123 10.13 -3.11 9.77
CA ASN A 123 8.73 -2.87 10.11
C ASN A 123 7.86 -4.15 9.97
N LEU A 124 8.09 -4.98 8.94
CA LEU A 124 7.42 -6.28 8.80
C LEU A 124 7.77 -7.22 9.96
N ARG A 125 9.06 -7.31 10.32
CA ARG A 125 9.53 -8.11 11.48
C ARG A 125 8.85 -7.70 12.77
N SER A 126 8.59 -6.41 12.97
CA SER A 126 7.90 -5.92 14.16
C SER A 126 6.44 -6.40 14.30
N TYR A 127 5.85 -6.94 13.23
CA TYR A 127 4.56 -7.64 13.23
C TYR A 127 4.70 -9.17 13.11
N ASN A 128 5.90 -9.71 13.31
CA ASN A 128 6.23 -11.11 13.09
C ASN A 128 5.89 -11.60 11.67
N MET A 129 5.97 -10.70 10.69
CA MET A 129 5.77 -11.02 9.27
C MET A 129 7.13 -11.23 8.58
N VAL A 130 7.18 -12.15 7.63
CA VAL A 130 8.38 -12.47 6.84
C VAL A 130 8.07 -12.15 5.38
N LEU A 131 8.98 -11.44 4.71
CA LEU A 131 8.79 -10.99 3.32
C LEU A 131 8.50 -12.16 2.38
N ASP A 132 9.20 -13.29 2.52
CA ASP A 132 9.03 -14.49 1.69
C ASP A 132 7.61 -15.10 1.72
N LYS A 133 6.80 -14.71 2.71
CA LYS A 133 5.39 -15.15 2.84
C LYS A 133 4.39 -14.14 2.28
N ILE A 134 4.86 -13.03 1.73
CA ILE A 134 4.06 -11.93 1.20
C ILE A 134 4.43 -11.75 -0.27
N PRO A 135 3.46 -11.71 -1.20
CA PRO A 135 3.72 -11.30 -2.57
C PRO A 135 4.35 -9.90 -2.61
N LEU A 136 5.50 -9.75 -3.27
CA LEU A 136 6.23 -8.49 -3.48
C LEU A 136 6.34 -8.18 -4.98
#